data_AF-A0A966PUT0-F1
#
_entry.id   AF-A0A966PUT0-F1
#
_cell.length_a   1.000
_cell.length_b   1.000
_cell.length_c   1.000
_cell.angle_alpha   90.00
_cell.angle_beta   90.00
_cell.angle_gamma   90.00
#
_symmetry.space_group_name_H-M   'P 1'
#
loop_
_entity.id
_entity.type
_entity.pdbx_description
1 polymer ?
#
loop_
_entity_poly.entity_id
_entity_poly.type
_entity_poly.pdbx_seq_one_letter_code
_entity_poly.pdbx_strand_id
1 'polypeptide(L)'
;MIFNGHTEQYINSLDEDLFAEIQVMYADGMLGNKAIYDSIAPLTAVVFNYMRSKNSPAYKPDQIFPWINEYSIDPDEDINSVNDSLLTFLSQAPNFSMERFKNGD
;
A
#
# COMPACT_ATOMS: atom_id res chain seq x y z
N MET A 1 -4.67 24.43 14.65
CA MET A 1 -5.87 23.56 14.70
C MET A 1 -5.51 22.29 13.95
N ILE A 2 -5.52 21.14 14.63
CA ILE A 2 -4.99 19.85 14.13
C ILE A 2 -6.14 19.04 13.53
N PHE A 3 -6.98 19.64 12.69
CA PHE A 3 -8.15 18.93 12.13
C PHE A 3 -8.36 19.35 10.68
N ASN A 4 -7.67 18.65 9.77
CA ASN A 4 -7.75 18.78 8.31
C ASN A 4 -9.08 18.20 7.78
N GLY A 5 -10.20 18.93 7.94
CA GLY A 5 -11.45 18.59 7.21
C GLY A 5 -12.28 17.43 7.77
N HIS A 6 -12.00 16.95 8.98
CA HIS A 6 -12.84 15.96 9.66
C HIS A 6 -13.97 16.63 10.45
N THR A 7 -15.18 16.05 10.42
CA THR A 7 -16.34 16.60 11.15
C THR A 7 -16.26 16.30 12.65
N GLU A 8 -16.95 17.09 13.48
CA GLU A 8 -17.04 16.79 14.92
C GLU A 8 -17.67 15.42 15.17
N GLN A 9 -18.62 14.99 14.32
CA GLN A 9 -19.17 13.63 14.42
C GLN A 9 -18.12 12.54 14.21
N TYR A 10 -17.16 12.77 13.30
CA TYR A 10 -16.06 11.83 13.05
C TYR A 10 -15.09 11.77 14.23
N ILE A 11 -14.78 12.90 14.86
CA ILE A 11 -13.92 12.94 16.06
C ILE A 11 -14.59 12.20 17.21
N ASN A 12 -15.90 12.39 17.38
CA ASN A 12 -16.67 11.72 18.43
C ASN A 12 -16.93 10.24 18.15
N SER A 13 -16.70 9.76 16.92
CA SER A 13 -16.78 8.34 16.57
C SER A 13 -15.47 7.59 16.76
N LEU A 14 -14.38 8.27 17.14
CA LEU A 14 -13.13 7.60 17.49
C LEU A 14 -13.31 6.94 18.86
N ASP A 15 -13.32 5.61 18.89
CA ASP A 15 -13.29 4.84 20.12
C ASP A 15 -11.84 4.66 20.63
N GLU A 16 -11.71 4.07 21.82
CA GLU A 16 -10.40 3.86 22.47
C GLU A 16 -9.50 2.90 21.68
N ASP A 17 -10.09 1.91 21.02
CA ASP A 17 -9.37 0.91 20.23
C ASP A 17 -8.77 1.56 18.97
N LEU A 18 -9.57 2.30 18.21
CA LEU A 18 -9.10 3.05 17.05
C LEU A 18 -8.05 4.11 17.43
N PHE A 19 -8.21 4.76 18.59
CA PHE A 19 -7.20 5.71 19.08
C PHE A 19 -5.89 5.01 19.44
N ALA A 20 -5.94 3.82 20.05
CA ALA A 20 -4.76 3.02 20.32
C ALA A 20 -4.04 2.60 19.03
N GLU A 21 -4.77 2.16 18.01
CA GLU A 21 -4.20 1.82 16.69
C GLU A 21 -3.51 3.02 16.04
N ILE A 22 -4.13 4.21 16.06
CA ILE A 22 -3.52 5.46 15.57
C ILE A 22 -2.22 5.77 16.33
N GLN A 23 -2.19 5.56 17.65
CA GLN A 23 -0.99 5.77 18.46
C GLN A 23 0.13 4.79 18.10
N VAL A 24 -0.19 3.52 17.85
CA VAL A 24 0.79 2.52 17.42
C VAL A 24 1.34 2.89 16.03
N MET A 25 0.49 3.24 15.07
CA MET A 25 0.92 3.69 13.74
C MET A 25 1.82 4.92 13.78
N TYR A 26 1.56 5.85 14.72
CA TYR A 26 2.42 7.01 14.93
C TYR A 26 3.77 6.62 15.53
N ALA A 27 3.79 5.73 16.53
CA ALA A 27 5.01 5.23 17.17
C ALA A 27 5.89 4.45 16.19
N ASP A 28 5.29 3.64 15.33
CA ASP A 28 5.96 2.89 14.26
C ASP A 28 6.39 3.78 13.08
N GLY A 29 6.05 5.07 13.12
CA GLY A 29 6.46 6.07 12.14
C GLY A 29 5.69 6.00 10.83
N MET A 30 4.59 5.27 10.76
CA MET A 30 3.77 5.13 9.55
C MET A 30 2.93 6.37 9.26
N LEU A 31 2.35 6.97 10.29
CA LEU A 31 1.65 8.24 10.15
C LEU A 31 2.64 9.36 9.82
N GLY A 32 2.43 10.02 8.68
CA GLY A 32 3.26 11.12 8.19
C GLY A 32 4.44 10.72 7.31
N ASN A 33 4.90 9.46 7.33
CA ASN A 33 6.04 9.02 6.50
C ASN A 33 5.67 8.03 5.39
N LYS A 34 4.39 7.73 5.17
CA LYS A 34 3.97 6.78 4.12
C LYS A 34 4.56 7.11 2.74
N ALA A 35 4.57 8.37 2.32
CA ALA A 35 5.14 8.77 1.03
C ALA A 35 6.66 8.50 0.93
N ILE A 36 7.37 8.62 2.06
CA ILE A 36 8.80 8.28 2.13
C ILE A 36 8.98 6.76 2.00
N TYR A 37 8.15 5.98 2.69
CA TYR A 37 8.14 4.52 2.54
C TYR A 37 7.87 4.11 1.09
N ASP A 38 6.79 4.61 0.48
CA ASP A 38 6.41 4.29 -0.90
C ASP A 38 7.55 4.62 -1.90
N SER A 39 8.38 5.61 -1.58
CA SER A 39 9.53 6.01 -2.40
C SER A 39 10.78 5.16 -2.16
N ILE A 40 11.06 4.78 -0.91
CA ILE A 40 12.32 4.14 -0.51
C ILE A 40 12.22 2.61 -0.54
N ALA A 41 11.07 2.03 -0.17
CA ALA A 41 10.91 0.59 -0.06
C ALA A 41 11.20 -0.17 -1.38
N PRO A 42 10.75 0.30 -2.56
CA PRO A 42 11.14 -0.31 -3.83
C PRO A 42 12.65 -0.24 -4.10
N LEU A 43 13.28 0.90 -3.78
CA LEU A 43 14.73 1.07 -3.94
C LEU A 43 15.51 0.12 -3.02
N THR A 44 15.09 -0.02 -1.77
CA THR A 44 15.66 -0.97 -0.83
C THR A 44 15.50 -2.40 -1.31
N ALA A 45 14.32 -2.78 -1.83
CA ALA A 45 14.09 -4.11 -2.40
C ALA A 45 15.01 -4.39 -3.60
N VAL A 46 15.20 -3.40 -4.49
CA VAL A 46 16.13 -3.52 -5.64
C VAL A 46 17.56 -3.76 -5.17
N VAL A 47 18.06 -2.94 -4.24
CA VAL A 47 19.43 -3.08 -3.72
C VAL A 47 19.60 -4.41 -2.98
N PHE A 48 18.61 -4.80 -2.16
CA PHE A 48 18.63 -6.07 -1.44
C PHE A 48 18.70 -7.25 -2.41
N ASN A 49 17.85 -7.28 -3.44
CA ASN A 49 17.86 -8.33 -4.45
C ASN A 49 19.15 -8.35 -5.27
N TYR A 50 19.74 -7.19 -5.57
CA TYR A 50 21.02 -7.10 -6.27
C TYR A 50 22.16 -7.76 -5.49
N MET A 51 22.18 -7.62 -4.17
CA MET A 51 23.22 -8.23 -3.32
C MET A 51 23.06 -9.76 -3.15
N ARG A 52 21.91 -10.32 -3.51
CA ARG A 52 21.63 -11.76 -3.36
C ARG A 52 22.26 -12.58 -4.48
N SER A 53 22.35 -13.90 -4.26
CA SER A 53 22.83 -14.84 -5.28
C SER A 53 21.96 -14.77 -6.54
N LYS A 54 22.57 -14.87 -7.74
CA LYS A 54 21.88 -14.74 -9.04
C LYS A 54 20.64 -15.61 -9.25
N ASN A 55 20.51 -16.73 -8.53
CA ASN A 55 19.38 -17.66 -8.64
C ASN A 55 18.45 -17.65 -7.42
N SER A 56 18.60 -16.66 -6.52
CA SER A 56 17.67 -16.49 -5.40
C SER A 56 16.35 -15.89 -5.91
N PRO A 57 15.20 -16.32 -5.37
CA PRO A 57 13.94 -15.61 -5.56
C PRO A 57 14.08 -14.13 -5.13
N ALA A 58 13.48 -13.23 -5.90
CA ALA A 58 13.45 -11.82 -5.57
C ALA A 58 12.46 -11.56 -4.44
N TYR A 59 12.87 -10.78 -3.45
CA TYR A 59 12.01 -10.27 -2.40
C TYR A 59 11.27 -9.04 -2.91
N LYS A 60 9.98 -9.00 -2.65
CA LYS A 60 9.15 -7.81 -2.84
C LYS A 60 9.20 -6.92 -1.58
N PRO A 61 8.89 -5.61 -1.68
CA PRO A 61 8.96 -4.69 -0.53
C PRO A 61 8.13 -5.11 0.68
N ASP A 62 6.95 -5.67 0.45
CA ASP A 62 6.06 -6.29 1.44
C ASP A 62 6.72 -7.42 2.23
N GLN A 63 7.57 -8.22 1.59
CA GLN A 63 8.30 -9.30 2.24
C GLN A 63 9.47 -8.80 3.10
N ILE A 64 9.94 -7.57 2.86
CA ILE A 64 11.01 -6.93 3.62
C ILE A 64 10.43 -6.11 4.78
N PHE A 65 9.26 -5.49 4.58
CA PHE A 65 8.59 -4.61 5.53
C PHE A 65 7.13 -5.06 5.78
N PRO A 66 6.90 -6.26 6.35
CA PRO A 66 5.55 -6.83 6.44
C PRO A 66 4.59 -6.01 7.31
N TRP A 67 5.08 -5.40 8.39
CA TRP A 67 4.26 -4.59 9.31
C TRP A 67 3.63 -3.35 8.66
N ILE A 68 4.19 -2.87 7.55
CA ILE A 68 3.67 -1.69 6.85
C ILE A 68 2.39 -2.02 6.08
N ASN A 69 2.26 -3.26 5.62
CA ASN A 69 1.05 -3.73 4.96
C ASN A 69 -0.10 -3.88 5.94
N GLU A 70 0.18 -4.25 7.19
CA GLU A 70 -0.85 -4.38 8.24
C GLU A 70 -1.61 -3.05 8.45
N TYR A 71 -0.96 -1.92 8.18
CA TYR A 71 -1.57 -0.59 8.26
C TYR A 71 -2.11 -0.06 6.92
N SER A 72 -1.66 -0.61 5.80
CA SER A 72 -1.95 -0.07 4.47
C SER A 72 -2.98 -0.88 3.69
N ILE A 73 -3.23 -2.12 4.11
CA ILE A 73 -4.17 -3.05 3.48
C ILE A 73 -5.29 -3.28 4.47
N ASP A 74 -6.47 -2.75 4.17
CA ASP A 74 -7.67 -3.11 4.89
C ASP A 74 -7.99 -4.58 4.58
N PRO A 75 -8.07 -5.47 5.60
CA PRO A 75 -8.35 -6.90 5.39
C PRO A 75 -9.73 -7.16 4.77
N ASP A 76 -10.67 -6.22 4.88
CA ASP A 76 -12.01 -6.30 4.30
C ASP A 76 -12.08 -5.67 2.90
N GLU A 77 -11.01 -4.99 2.45
CA GLU A 77 -10.93 -4.36 1.14
C GLU A 77 -10.59 -5.39 0.04
N ASP A 78 -11.47 -5.52 -0.95
CA ASP A 78 -11.20 -6.35 -2.12
C ASP A 78 -10.16 -5.64 -3.01
N ILE A 79 -8.89 -6.02 -2.81
CA ILE A 79 -7.73 -5.50 -3.56
C ILE A 79 -7.90 -5.68 -5.08
N ASN A 80 -8.75 -6.61 -5.53
CA ASN A 80 -9.02 -6.80 -6.96
C ASN A 80 -10.00 -5.76 -7.51
N SER A 81 -10.87 -5.17 -6.68
CA SER A 81 -11.91 -4.24 -7.12
C SER A 81 -11.33 -2.99 -7.81
N VAL A 82 -10.21 -2.46 -7.33
CA VAL A 82 -9.51 -1.31 -7.90
C VAL A 82 -8.84 -1.68 -9.23
N ASN A 83 -8.18 -2.85 -9.27
CA ASN A 83 -7.53 -3.35 -10.48
C ASN A 83 -8.55 -3.68 -11.57
N ASP A 84 -9.68 -4.29 -11.22
CA ASP A 84 -10.78 -4.62 -12.13
C ASP A 84 -11.45 -3.36 -12.67
N SER A 85 -11.64 -2.34 -11.83
CA SER A 85 -12.18 -1.04 -12.24
C SER A 85 -11.24 -0.33 -13.22
N LEU A 86 -9.94 -0.34 -12.96
CA LEU A 86 -8.93 0.23 -13.85
C LEU A 86 -8.86 -0.55 -15.17
N LEU A 87 -8.85 -1.88 -15.12
CA LEU A 87 -8.83 -2.74 -16.30
C LEU A 87 -10.09 -2.53 -17.15
N THR A 88 -11.25 -2.40 -16.50
CA THR A 88 -12.52 -2.07 -17.16
C THR A 88 -12.44 -0.72 -17.86
N PHE A 89 -11.92 0.31 -17.20
CA PHE A 89 -11.71 1.61 -17.82
C PHE A 89 -10.76 1.54 -19.03
N LEU A 90 -9.62 0.86 -18.90
CA LEU A 90 -8.65 0.70 -19.98
C LEU A 90 -9.19 -0.13 -21.15
N SER A 91 -10.11 -1.07 -20.88
CA SER A 91 -10.76 -1.88 -21.90
C SER A 91 -11.55 -1.07 -22.92
N GLN A 92 -11.95 0.16 -22.54
CA GLN A 92 -12.68 1.09 -23.41
C GLN A 92 -11.77 1.86 -24.36
N ALA A 93 -10.44 1.77 -24.21
CA ALA A 93 -9.50 2.49 -25.05
C ALA A 93 -9.38 1.85 -26.46
N PRO A 94 -9.22 2.67 -27.52
CA PRO A 94 -9.00 2.15 -28.86
C PRO A 94 -7.70 1.34 -28.93
N ASN A 95 -7.78 0.14 -29.52
CA ASN A 95 -6.70 -0.86 -29.60
C ASN A 95 -6.31 -1.51 -28.27
N PHE A 96 -7.19 -1.51 -27.27
CA PHE A 96 -6.99 -2.32 -26.07
C PHE A 96 -6.81 -3.81 -26.42
N SER A 97 -5.85 -4.46 -25.77
CA SER A 97 -5.64 -5.91 -25.87
C SER A 97 -5.30 -6.48 -24.50
N MET A 98 -6.15 -7.40 -24.04
CA MET A 98 -5.98 -8.11 -22.76
C MET A 98 -4.67 -8.91 -22.72
N GLU A 99 -4.15 -9.35 -23.88
CA GLU A 99 -2.89 -10.10 -23.95
C GLU A 99 -1.68 -9.31 -23.44
N ARG A 100 -1.74 -7.96 -23.48
CA ARG A 100 -0.67 -7.09 -22.98
C ARG A 100 -0.57 -7.08 -21.45
N PHE A 101 -1.59 -7.57 -20.76
CA PHE A 101 -1.67 -7.62 -19.30
C PHE A 101 -1.43 -9.03 -18.74
N LYS A 102 -1.28 -10.05 -19.59
CA LYS A 102 -1.16 -11.45 -19.17
C LYS A 102 0.22 -11.86 -18.63
N ASN A 103 1.24 -11.01 -18.73
CA ASN A 103 2.64 -11.31 -18.36
C ASN A 103 3.33 -10.18 -17.55
N GLY A 104 2.59 -9.46 -16.70
CA GLY A 104 3.19 -8.50 -15.79
C GLY A 104 3.83 -9.20 -14.59
N ASP A 105 5.09 -9.62 -14.72
CA ASP A 105 5.99 -9.94 -13.60
C ASP A 105 6.68 -8.68 -13.08
#